data_AF-A0A2E4PJN4-F1
#
_entry.id   AF-A0A2E4PJN4-F1
#
_cell.length_a   1.000
_cell.length_b   1.000
_cell.length_c   1.000
_cell.angle_alpha   90.00
_cell.angle_beta   90.00
_cell.angle_gamma   90.00
#
_symmetry.space_group_name_H-M   'P 1'
#
loop_
_entity.id
_entity.type
_entity.pdbx_description
1 polymer ?
#
loop_
_entity_poly.entity_id
_entity_poly.type
_entity_poly.pdbx_seq_one_letter_code
_entity_poly.pdbx_strand_id
1 'polypeptide(L)' 'MKLILLTIGLLAVAILGITIKIWGKKDGKFAGTCASQSPFLNPDGENCSFCGKTPEEMKDCKESSHS' A
#
# COMPACT_ATOMS: atom_id res chain seq x y z
N MET A 1 -2.16 -11.53 30.33
CA MET A 1 -3.53 -11.55 29.77
C MET A 1 -4.08 -10.17 29.41
N LYS A 2 -4.04 -9.16 30.31
CA LYS A 2 -4.52 -7.79 30.01
C LYS A 2 -3.86 -7.15 28.77
N LEU A 3 -2.54 -7.27 28.64
CA LEU A 3 -1.82 -6.74 27.48
C LEU A 3 -2.21 -7.44 26.17
N ILE A 4 -2.45 -8.76 26.21
CA ILE A 4 -2.84 -9.55 25.04
C ILE A 4 -4.23 -9.11 24.53
N LEU A 5 -5.18 -8.89 25.44
CA LEU A 5 -6.50 -8.39 25.06
C LEU A 5 -6.42 -6.98 24.47
N LEU A 6 -5.54 -6.13 25.01
CA LEU A 6 -5.34 -4.77 24.50
C LEU A 6 -4.68 -4.76 23.12
N THR A 7 -3.67 -5.59 22.87
CA THR A 7 -3.04 -5.71 21.54
C THR A 7 -4.01 -6.28 20.52
N ILE A 8 -4.78 -7.32 20.85
CA ILE A 8 -5.79 -7.87 19.93
C ILE A 8 -6.86 -6.82 19.61
N GLY A 9 -7.32 -6.08 20.62
CA GLY A 9 -8.27 -4.98 20.42
C GLY A 9 -7.73 -3.90 19.46
N LEU A 10 -6.48 -3.48 19.65
CA LEU A 10 -5.85 -2.47 18.80
C LEU A 10 -5.65 -2.97 17.36
N LEU A 11 -5.26 -4.23 17.18
CA LEU A 11 -5.11 -4.86 15.87
C LEU A 11 -6.46 -4.95 15.14
N ALA A 12 -7.52 -5.33 15.85
CA ALA A 12 -8.87 -5.42 15.29
C ALA A 12 -9.38 -4.06 14.80
N VAL A 13 -9.15 -2.98 15.56
CA VAL A 13 -9.50 -1.61 15.15
C VAL A 13 -8.76 -1.20 13.88
N ALA A 14 -7.47 -1.52 13.78
CA ALA A 14 -6.69 -1.21 12.58
C ALA A 14 -7.23 -1.93 11.33
N ILE A 15 -7.53 -3.23 11.44
CA ILE A 15 -8.09 -4.02 10.33
C ILE A 15 -9.49 -3.51 9.95
N LEU A 16 -10.34 -3.18 10.92
CA LEU A 16 -11.67 -2.61 10.67
C LEU A 16 -11.57 -1.27 9.92
N GLY A 17 -10.70 -0.37 10.35
CA GLY A 17 -10.52 0.94 9.70
C GLY A 17 -10.05 0.82 8.25
N ILE A 18 -9.14 -0.12 7.99
CA ILE A 18 -8.67 -0.45 6.64
C ILE A 18 -9.81 -1.03 5.79
N THR A 19 -10.59 -1.95 6.34
CA THR A 19 -11.69 -2.64 5.64
C THR A 19 -12.77 -1.66 5.20
N ILE A 20 -13.19 -0.75 6.08
CA ILE A 20 -14.20 0.29 5.77
C ILE A 20 -13.71 1.20 4.64
N LYS A 21 -12.42 1.57 4.66
CA LYS A 21 -11.81 2.43 3.65
C LYS A 21 -11.75 1.77 2.27
N ILE A 22 -11.54 0.46 2.19
CA ILE A 22 -11.59 -0.30 0.94
C ILE A 22 -13.02 -0.38 0.41
N TRP A 23 -13.98 -0.68 1.28
CA TRP A 23 -15.39 -0.81 0.91
C TRP A 23 -15.98 0.50 0.33
N GLY A 24 -15.56 1.63 0.87
CA GLY A 24 -15.95 2.96 0.36
C GLY A 24 -15.25 3.40 -0.92
N LYS A 25 -14.38 2.56 -1.51
CA LYS A 25 -13.62 2.94 -2.69
C LYS A 25 -14.10 2.22 -3.95
N LYS A 26 -14.23 2.98 -5.03
CA LYS A 26 -14.43 2.43 -6.37
C LYS A 26 -13.27 1.48 -6.69
N ASP A 27 -13.60 0.26 -7.08
CA ASP A 27 -12.67 -0.84 -7.41
C ASP A 27 -11.99 -1.57 -6.22
N GLY A 28 -12.27 -1.19 -4.96
CA GLY A 28 -11.81 -1.96 -3.79
C GLY A 28 -10.28 -2.09 -3.64
N LYS A 29 -9.50 -1.28 -4.39
CA LYS A 29 -8.03 -1.29 -4.36
C LYS A 29 -7.50 -0.21 -3.43
N PHE A 30 -6.40 -0.46 -2.75
CA PHE A 30 -5.65 0.62 -2.09
C PHE A 30 -5.11 1.59 -3.15
N ALA A 31 -5.19 2.90 -2.88
CA ALA A 31 -4.74 3.92 -3.82
C ALA A 31 -3.37 4.32 -3.31
N GLY A 32 -2.37 4.08 -4.14
CA GLY A 32 -1.04 4.66 -3.99
C GLY A 32 -0.48 4.57 -2.57
N THR A 33 0.05 3.41 -2.19
CA THR A 33 0.99 3.34 -1.06
C THR A 33 2.39 3.17 -1.62
N CYS A 34 3.47 3.42 -0.87
CA CYS A 34 4.83 3.23 -1.40
C CYS A 34 5.06 1.80 -1.96
N ALA A 35 4.31 0.80 -1.48
CA ALA A 35 4.36 -0.57 -1.99
C ALA A 35 3.80 -0.75 -3.42
N SER A 36 2.81 0.07 -3.81
CA SER A 36 2.23 0.03 -5.17
C SER A 36 3.14 0.64 -6.23
N GLN A 37 4.32 1.15 -5.85
CA GLN A 37 5.38 1.58 -6.79
C GLN A 37 6.27 0.41 -7.21
N SER A 38 6.18 -0.75 -6.55
CA SER A 38 6.98 -1.89 -6.96
C SER A 38 6.41 -2.50 -8.25
N PRO A 39 7.26 -2.82 -9.25
CA PRO A 39 6.81 -3.46 -10.49
C PRO A 39 6.20 -4.84 -10.24
N PHE A 40 6.51 -5.48 -9.11
CA PHE A 40 5.88 -6.72 -8.66
C PHE A 40 4.45 -6.55 -8.15
N LEU A 41 4.09 -5.39 -7.61
CA LEU A 41 2.76 -5.12 -7.01
C LEU A 41 1.91 -4.17 -7.85
N ASN A 42 2.40 -3.72 -9.01
CA ASN A 42 1.69 -2.89 -9.98
C ASN A 42 1.45 -3.65 -11.32
N PRO A 43 0.64 -4.72 -11.31
CA PRO A 43 0.41 -5.55 -12.50
C PRO A 43 -0.34 -4.82 -13.62
N ASP A 44 -1.11 -3.78 -13.27
CA ASP A 44 -1.93 -3.00 -14.20
C ASP A 44 -1.12 -1.91 -14.94
N GLY A 45 0.15 -1.70 -14.56
CA GLY A 45 1.00 -0.71 -15.22
C GLY A 45 0.51 0.73 -15.01
N GLU A 46 0.03 1.05 -13.81
CA GLU A 46 -0.39 2.42 -13.50
C GLU A 46 0.84 3.32 -13.23
N ASN A 47 0.76 4.58 -13.66
CA ASN A 47 1.79 5.58 -13.34
C ASN A 47 1.80 5.84 -11.82
N CYS A 48 2.99 6.07 -11.26
CA CYS A 48 3.11 6.32 -9.83
C CYS A 48 2.36 7.60 -9.43
N SER A 49 1.32 7.52 -8.59
CA SER A 49 0.59 8.71 -8.13
C SER A 49 1.40 9.63 -7.19
N PHE A 50 2.56 9.18 -6.69
CA PHE A 50 3.42 9.99 -5.82
C PHE A 50 4.45 10.82 -6.61
N CYS A 51 5.10 10.24 -7.62
CA CYS A 51 6.17 10.88 -8.37
C CYS A 51 5.94 10.98 -9.89
N GLY A 52 4.86 10.41 -10.41
CA GLY A 52 4.47 10.49 -11.82
C GLY A 52 5.21 9.55 -12.78
N LYS A 53 6.23 8.81 -12.30
CA LYS A 53 7.00 7.86 -13.11
C LYS A 53 6.09 6.83 -13.79
N THR A 54 6.45 6.45 -15.02
CA THR A 54 5.78 5.37 -15.75
C THR A 54 6.20 3.99 -15.22
N PRO A 55 5.43 2.93 -15.46
CA PRO A 55 5.79 1.56 -15.05
C PRO A 55 7.15 1.12 -15.58
N GLU A 56 7.53 1.61 -16.76
CA GLU A 56 8.81 1.31 -17.40
C GLU A 56 9.98 1.92 -16.64
N GLU A 57 9.80 3.15 -16.13
CA GLU A 57 10.77 3.83 -15.27
C GLU A 57 10.86 3.23 -13.85
N MET A 58 9.87 2.41 -13.46
CA MET A 58 9.81 1.70 -12.18
C MET A 58 10.27 0.24 -12.26
N LYS A 59 10.61 -0.28 -13.45
CA LYS A 59 11.08 -1.67 -13.66
C LYS A 59 12.30 -2.02 -12.80
N ASP A 60 13.16 -1.04 -12.55
CA ASP A 60 14.34 -1.19 -11.72
C ASP A 60 14.18 -0.36 -10.44
N CYS A 61 13.96 -1.03 -9.30
CA CYS A 61 14.08 -0.40 -7.97
C CYS A 61 15.57 -0.10 -7.62
N LYS A 62 16.36 0.35 -8.58
CA LYS A 62 17.72 0.87 -8.37
C LYS A 62 17.66 2.39 -8.38
N GLU A 63 17.28 2.97 -7.26
CA GLU A 63 17.61 4.37 -7.02
C GLU A 63 19.04 4.41 -6.45
N SER A 64 19.93 5.13 -7.13
CA SER A 64 21.35 5.30 -6.75
C SER A 64 21.56 6.09 -5.45
N SER A 65 20.48 6.54 -4.79
CA SER A 65 20.52 7.46 -3.65
C SER A 65 20.40 6.77 -2.28
N HIS A 66 20.28 5.45 -2.23
CA HIS A 66 20.33 4.68 -0.99
C HIS A 66 21.36 3.54 -1.13
N SER A 67 22.62 3.88 -0.84
CA SER A 67 23.68 2.95 -0.43
C SER A 67 23.97 3.15 1.05
#